data_AF-A0A212AR37-F1
#
_entry.id   AF-A0A212AR37-F1
#
_cell.length_a   1.000
_cell.length_b   1.000
_cell.length_c   1.000
_cell.angle_alpha   90.00
_cell.angle_beta   90.00
_cell.angle_gamma   90.00
#
_symmetry.space_group_name_H-M   'P 1'
#
loop_
_entity.id
_entity.type
_entity.pdbx_description
1 polymer ?
#
loop_
_entity_poly.entity_id
_entity_poly.type
_entity_poly.pdbx_seq_one_letter_code
_entity_poly.pdbx_strand_id
1 'polypeptide(L)'
;MLKSSGKLPLNKFEEKRIARRAKREHRATFPERWTHFIRTYFGDDPVEVAGFFGCDPDTAEGWITGSHGASGAFVDYAYSNIPDLGSYLSGR
;
A
#
# COMPACT_ATOMS: atom_id res chain seq x y z
N MET A 1 8.74 43.31 14.09
CA MET A 1 8.08 42.01 13.82
C MET A 1 8.94 41.22 12.86
N LEU A 2 9.65 40.19 13.30
CA LEU A 2 10.42 39.30 12.44
C LEU A 2 9.78 37.91 12.49
N LYS A 3 9.15 37.55 11.38
CA LYS A 3 8.70 36.19 11.07
C LYS A 3 9.92 35.35 10.74
N SER A 4 10.13 34.24 11.44
CA SER A 4 10.77 33.05 10.89
C SER A 4 10.57 31.89 11.86
N SER A 5 9.47 31.15 11.69
CA SER A 5 9.32 29.82 12.28
C SER A 5 10.10 28.82 11.41
N GLY A 6 11.41 29.05 11.27
CA GLY A 6 12.30 28.16 10.53
C GLY A 6 12.53 26.91 11.35
N LYS A 7 11.84 25.81 11.02
CA LYS A 7 12.25 24.49 11.51
C LYS A 7 13.69 24.27 11.09
N LEU A 8 14.60 24.09 12.05
CA LEU A 8 15.97 23.68 11.76
C LEU A 8 15.93 22.40 10.91
N PRO A 9 16.80 22.27 9.89
CA PRO A 9 16.84 21.06 9.08
C PRO A 9 17.13 19.87 10.01
N LEU A 10 16.36 18.79 9.85
CA LEU A 10 16.56 17.55 10.60
C LEU A 10 17.98 17.04 10.37
N ASN A 11 18.61 16.47 11.40
CA ASN A 11 19.88 15.80 11.19
C ASN A 11 19.66 14.41 10.53
N LYS A 12 20.71 13.87 9.89
CA LYS A 12 20.64 12.57 9.18
C LYS A 12 20.15 11.41 10.05
N PHE A 13 20.31 11.46 11.37
CA PHE A 13 19.81 10.42 12.27
C PHE A 13 18.30 10.53 12.48
N GLU A 14 17.78 11.75 12.65
CA GLU A 14 16.34 11.99 12.79
C GLU A 14 15.58 11.65 11.50
N GLU A 15 16.12 12.04 10.34
CA GLU A 15 15.58 11.65 9.04
C GLU A 15 15.45 10.12 8.92
N LYS A 16 16.52 9.39 9.25
CA LYS A 16 16.51 7.92 9.24
C LYS A 16 15.50 7.33 10.23
N ARG A 17 15.33 7.93 11.41
CA ARG A 17 14.34 7.46 12.40
C ARG A 17 12.92 7.65 11.90
N ILE A 18 12.61 8.82 11.34
CA ILE A 18 11.30 9.12 10.75
C ILE A 18 11.01 8.17 9.59
N ALA A 19 11.96 7.99 8.67
CA ALA A 19 11.79 7.08 7.53
C ALA A 19 11.54 5.63 7.95
N ARG A 20 12.26 5.12 8.96
CA ARG A 20 12.03 3.77 9.50
C ARG A 20 10.66 3.63 10.15
N ARG A 21 10.24 4.65 10.90
CA ARG A 21 8.91 4.69 11.52
C ARG A 21 7.81 4.65 10.46
N ALA A 22 7.89 5.55 9.46
CA ALA A 22 6.95 5.59 8.36
C ALA A 22 6.90 4.26 7.58
N LYS A 23 8.07 3.63 7.32
CA LYS A 23 8.13 2.31 6.67
C LYS A 23 7.44 1.22 7.49
N ARG A 24 7.60 1.23 8.82
CA ARG A 24 6.93 0.27 9.71
C ARG A 24 5.42 0.46 9.72
N GLU A 25 4.97 1.71 9.83
CA GLU A 25 3.54 2.06 9.80
C GLU A 25 2.91 1.69 8.45
N HIS A 26 3.60 1.96 7.35
CA HIS A 26 3.18 1.54 6.02
C HIS A 26 3.06 0.01 5.92
N ARG A 27 4.08 -0.74 6.35
CA ARG A 27 4.02 -2.22 6.35
C ARG A 27 2.89 -2.78 7.20
N ALA A 28 2.58 -2.15 8.33
CA ALA A 28 1.51 -2.59 9.22
C ALA A 28 0.11 -2.38 8.62
N THR A 29 -0.07 -1.31 7.82
CA THR A 29 -1.38 -0.93 7.26
C THR A 29 -1.56 -1.37 5.81
N PHE A 30 -0.48 -1.75 5.12
CA PHE A 30 -0.53 -2.11 3.71
C PHE A 30 -1.44 -3.30 3.40
N PRO A 31 -1.41 -4.44 4.13
CA PRO A 31 -2.31 -5.56 3.85
C PRO A 31 -3.79 -5.17 3.91
N GLU A 32 -4.18 -4.38 4.90
CA GLU A 32 -5.56 -3.89 5.06
C GLU A 32 -5.97 -2.98 3.88
N ARG A 33 -5.12 -2.03 3.50
CA ARG A 33 -5.38 -1.15 2.35
C ARG A 33 -5.44 -1.90 1.03
N TRP A 34 -4.55 -2.88 0.86
CA TRP A 34 -4.55 -3.76 -0.29
C TRP A 34 -5.83 -4.59 -0.35
N THR A 35 -6.25 -5.16 0.78
CA THR A 35 -7.51 -5.91 0.90
C THR A 35 -8.70 -5.03 0.54
N HIS A 36 -8.76 -3.82 1.09
CA HIS A 36 -9.82 -2.87 0.77
C HIS A 36 -9.86 -2.53 -0.72
N PHE A 37 -8.71 -2.29 -1.34
CA PHE A 37 -8.59 -2.12 -2.79
C PHE A 37 -9.15 -3.32 -3.56
N ILE A 38 -8.66 -4.52 -3.27
CA ILE A 38 -9.06 -5.75 -3.97
C ILE A 38 -10.57 -5.94 -3.88
N ARG A 39 -11.13 -5.85 -2.68
CA ARG A 39 -12.57 -6.02 -2.45
C ARG A 39 -13.42 -4.94 -3.12
N THR A 40 -12.92 -3.71 -3.20
CA THR A 40 -13.64 -2.63 -3.87
C THR A 40 -13.66 -2.79 -5.38
N TYR A 41 -12.56 -3.27 -5.96
CA TYR A 41 -12.40 -3.33 -7.41
C TYR A 41 -12.91 -4.65 -8.02
N PHE A 42 -12.66 -5.77 -7.34
CA PHE A 42 -12.96 -7.13 -7.82
C PHE A 42 -14.00 -7.87 -6.96
N GLY A 43 -14.45 -7.29 -5.84
CA GLY A 43 -15.32 -8.00 -4.89
C GLY A 43 -14.60 -9.11 -4.12
N ASP A 44 -15.36 -10.14 -3.75
CA ASP A 44 -14.89 -11.28 -2.95
C ASP A 44 -14.66 -12.55 -3.83
N ASP A 45 -14.25 -12.38 -5.10
CA ASP A 45 -13.97 -13.49 -6.03
C ASP A 45 -12.44 -13.71 -6.21
N PRO A 46 -11.85 -14.75 -5.60
CA PRO A 46 -10.42 -15.05 -5.75
C PRO A 46 -10.01 -15.42 -7.17
N VAL A 47 -10.90 -16.01 -7.99
CA VAL A 47 -10.57 -16.47 -9.34
C VAL A 47 -10.43 -15.27 -10.29
N GLU A 48 -11.30 -14.28 -10.15
CA GLU A 48 -11.22 -13.03 -10.92
C GLU A 48 -9.92 -12.28 -10.60
N VAL A 49 -9.61 -12.12 -9.30
CA VAL A 49 -8.37 -11.48 -8.84
C VAL A 49 -7.13 -12.23 -9.34
N ALA A 50 -7.11 -13.55 -9.20
CA ALA A 50 -6.03 -14.40 -9.70
C ALA A 50 -5.84 -14.26 -11.21
N GLY A 51 -6.93 -14.25 -11.98
CA GLY A 51 -6.90 -14.06 -13.43
C GLY A 51 -6.35 -12.70 -13.84
N PHE A 52 -6.74 -11.61 -13.15
CA PHE A 52 -6.25 -10.27 -13.44
C PHE A 52 -4.76 -10.10 -13.13
N PHE A 53 -4.30 -10.63 -11.99
CA PHE A 53 -2.93 -10.48 -11.52
C PHE A 53 -1.98 -11.56 -12.03
N GLY A 54 -2.50 -12.64 -12.64
CA GLY A 54 -1.70 -13.79 -13.06
C GLY A 54 -1.04 -14.52 -11.88
N CYS A 55 -1.75 -14.66 -10.76
CA CYS A 55 -1.30 -15.40 -9.57
C CYS A 55 -2.21 -16.59 -9.27
N ASP A 56 -1.85 -17.39 -8.27
CA ASP A 56 -2.67 -18.53 -7.84
C ASP A 56 -3.89 -18.06 -7.03
N PRO A 57 -5.05 -18.75 -7.11
CA PRO A 57 -6.25 -18.41 -6.35
C PRO A 57 -6.03 -18.31 -4.83
N ASP A 58 -5.19 -19.15 -4.24
CA ASP A 58 -4.87 -19.10 -2.81
C ASP A 58 -4.15 -17.79 -2.44
N THR A 59 -3.29 -17.28 -3.32
CA THR A 59 -2.61 -15.99 -3.12
C THR A 59 -3.62 -14.84 -3.18
N ALA A 60 -4.54 -14.91 -4.14
CA ALA A 60 -5.64 -13.94 -4.28
C ALA A 60 -6.58 -13.98 -3.06
N GLU A 61 -6.92 -15.16 -2.56
CA GLU A 61 -7.71 -15.33 -1.33
C GLU A 61 -7.00 -14.72 -0.13
N GLY A 62 -5.67 -14.89 -0.01
CA GLY A 62 -4.88 -14.22 1.01
C GLY A 62 -4.97 -12.70 0.97
N TRP A 63 -5.05 -12.12 -0.23
CA TRP A 63 -5.25 -10.68 -0.42
C TRP A 63 -6.68 -10.22 -0.11
N ILE A 64 -7.70 -11.02 -0.40
CA ILE A 64 -9.11 -10.71 -0.11
C ILE A 64 -9.41 -10.82 1.38
N THR A 65 -8.83 -11.82 2.06
CA THR A 65 -9.01 -12.05 3.50
C THR A 65 -8.11 -11.18 4.36
N GLY A 66 -7.10 -10.56 3.76
CA GLY A 66 -6.13 -9.70 4.44
C GLY A 66 -5.08 -10.45 5.27
N SER A 67 -4.88 -11.75 5.01
CA SER A 67 -3.81 -12.51 5.65
C SER A 67 -2.42 -11.97 5.26
N HIS A 68 -2.29 -11.47 4.03
CA HIS A 68 -1.15 -10.70 3.55
C HIS A 68 -1.54 -9.78 2.38
N GLY A 69 -0.73 -8.74 2.12
CA GLY A 69 -0.88 -7.91 0.92
C GLY A 69 -0.04 -8.42 -0.25
N ALA A 70 -0.24 -7.84 -1.44
CA ALA A 70 0.66 -8.07 -2.57
C ALA A 70 2.06 -7.50 -2.34
N SER A 71 3.03 -7.87 -3.19
CA SER A 71 4.38 -7.32 -3.11
C SER A 71 4.99 -7.10 -4.49
N GLY A 72 5.95 -6.17 -4.56
CA GLY A 72 6.79 -5.92 -5.73
C GLY A 72 5.99 -5.82 -7.03
N ALA A 73 6.25 -6.75 -7.94
CA ALA A 73 5.69 -6.76 -9.29
C ALA A 73 4.16 -6.68 -9.35
N PHE A 74 3.43 -7.29 -8.40
CA PHE A 74 1.96 -7.21 -8.38
C PHE A 74 1.45 -5.80 -8.06
N VAL A 75 2.17 -5.09 -7.18
CA VAL A 75 1.84 -3.71 -6.84
C VAL A 75 2.17 -2.79 -8.01
N ASP A 76 3.33 -2.99 -8.65
CA ASP A 76 3.73 -2.22 -9.83
C ASP A 76 2.77 -2.45 -11.01
N TYR A 77 2.32 -3.71 -11.19
CA TYR A 77 1.31 -4.07 -12.17
C TYR A 77 -0.02 -3.37 -11.88
N ALA A 78 -0.49 -3.38 -10.63
CA ALA A 78 -1.70 -2.66 -10.24
C ALA A 78 -1.57 -1.16 -10.54
N TYR A 79 -0.44 -0.52 -10.22
CA TYR A 79 -0.24 0.91 -10.51
C TYR A 79 -0.29 1.21 -12.02
N SER A 80 0.08 0.25 -12.86
CA SER A 80 0.10 0.40 -14.31
C SER A 80 -1.27 0.19 -14.95
N ASN A 81 -2.18 -0.53 -14.30
CA ASN A 81 -3.45 -0.98 -14.91
C ASN A 81 -4.70 -0.48 -14.19
N ILE A 82 -4.60 -0.05 -12.94
CA ILE A 82 -5.73 0.44 -12.14
C ILE A 82 -5.57 1.96 -11.95
N PRO A 83 -6.38 2.77 -12.64
CA PRO A 83 -6.51 4.18 -12.32
C PRO A 83 -6.91 4.34 -10.84
N ASP A 84 -6.33 5.32 -10.16
CA ASP A 84 -6.63 5.65 -8.76
C ASP A 84 -6.21 4.64 -7.69
N LEU A 85 -5.39 3.63 -7.99
CA LEU A 85 -4.81 2.74 -6.97
C LEU A 85 -4.16 3.51 -5.81
N GLY A 86 -3.54 4.66 -6.12
CA GLY A 86 -2.92 5.53 -5.13
C GLY A 86 -3.89 6.05 -4.07
N SER A 87 -5.17 6.24 -4.38
CA SER A 87 -6.17 6.67 -3.40
C SER A 87 -6.37 5.60 -2.32
N TYR A 88 -6.62 4.35 -2.73
CA TYR A 88 -6.73 3.19 -1.86
C TYR A 88 -5.49 2.98 -0.99
N LEU A 89 -4.30 3.04 -1.58
CA LEU A 89 -3.06 2.73 -0.86
C LEU A 89 -2.55 3.88 0.01
N SER A 90 -2.95 5.12 -0.27
CA SER A 90 -2.57 6.28 0.54
C SER A 90 -3.45 6.45 1.79
N GLY A 91 -4.66 5.91 1.78
CA GLY A 91 -5.64 6.05 2.88
C GLY A 91 -6.16 7.48 2.99
N ARG A 92 -6.29 8.19 1.85
CA ARG A 92 -6.86 9.53 1.75
C ARG A 92 -8.08 9.53 0.86
#